data_AF-T0LDW8-F1
#
_entry.id   AF-T0LDW8-F1
#
_cell.length_a   1.000
_cell.length_b   1.000
_cell.length_c   1.000
_cell.angle_alpha   90.00
_cell.angle_beta   90.00
_cell.angle_gamma   90.00
#
_symmetry.space_group_name_H-M   'P 1'
#
loop_
_entity.id
_entity.type
_entity.pdbx_description
1 polymer ?
#
loop_
_entity_poly.entity_id
_entity_poly.type
_entity_poly.pdbx_seq_one_letter_code
_entity_poly.pdbx_strand_id
1 'polypeptide(L)' 'MNGHIYVYERMPYYDSRIKNTKYHYKYIGTEINGRTKRMRSVLPRRSLIYGPFIPLLRLTESIGLMEML' A
#
# COMPACT_ATOMS: atom_id res chain seq x y z
N MET A 1 3.53 -21.16 -28.73
CA MET A 1 4.33 -20.80 -27.54
C MET A 1 3.40 -20.24 -26.48
N ASN A 2 3.07 -21.01 -25.45
CA ASN A 2 2.26 -20.54 -24.32
C ASN A 2 3.19 -19.85 -23.32
N GLY A 3 3.64 -18.64 -23.65
CA GLY A 3 4.48 -17.85 -22.75
C GLY A 3 3.66 -17.38 -21.56
N HIS A 4 4.10 -17.71 -20.34
CA HIS A 4 3.56 -17.09 -19.14
C HIS A 4 4.26 -15.75 -18.90
N ILE A 5 3.48 -14.67 -18.81
CA ILE A 5 4.00 -13.34 -18.47
C ILE A 5 3.89 -13.17 -16.97
N TYR A 6 5.04 -13.00 -16.31
CA TYR A 6 5.13 -12.77 -14.88
C TYR A 6 5.22 -11.27 -14.60
N VAL A 7 4.43 -10.79 -13.66
CA VAL A 7 4.30 -9.37 -13.30
C VAL A 7 4.96 -9.11 -11.96
N TYR A 8 5.75 -8.03 -11.88
CA TYR A 8 6.47 -7.60 -10.70
C TYR A 8 6.14 -6.14 -10.35
N GLU A 9 6.06 -5.82 -9.07
CA GLU A 9 5.98 -4.45 -8.54
C GLU A 9 7.35 -3.96 -8.13
N ARG A 10 7.66 -2.70 -8.41
CA ARG A 10 8.81 -2.03 -7.80
C ARG A 10 8.40 -1.47 -6.44
N MET A 11 8.94 -2.03 -5.35
CA MET A 11 8.64 -1.59 -3.99
C MET A 11 9.81 -0.81 -3.38
N PRO A 12 9.57 0.42 -2.86
CA PRO A 12 10.59 1.18 -2.13
C PRO A 12 10.82 0.61 -0.73
N TYR A 13 12.05 0.73 -0.23
CA TYR A 13 12.39 0.52 1.17
C TYR A 13 13.51 1.48 1.59
N TYR A 14 13.50 1.90 2.85
CA TYR A 14 14.56 2.75 3.40
C TYR A 14 15.78 1.91 3.76
N ASP A 15 16.95 2.26 3.21
CA ASP A 15 18.22 1.66 3.57
C ASP A 15 18.95 2.58 4.56
N SER A 16 19.03 2.12 5.81
CA SER A 16 19.64 2.89 6.91
C SER A 16 21.15 3.07 6.78
N ARG A 17 21.85 2.20 6.02
CA ARG A 17 23.31 2.29 5.85
C ARG A 17 23.69 3.46 4.96
N ILE A 18 22.94 3.63 3.86
CA ILE A 18 23.16 4.72 2.90
C ILE A 18 22.26 5.93 3.15
N LYS A 19 21.38 5.85 4.17
CA LYS A 19 20.38 6.86 4.54
C LYS A 19 19.52 7.31 3.36
N ASN A 20 19.17 6.38 2.47
CA ASN A 20 18.45 6.69 1.24
C ASN A 20 17.48 5.56 0.86
N THR A 21 16.54 5.86 -0.03
CA THR A 21 15.52 4.92 -0.50
C THR A 21 16.07 4.01 -1.60
N LYS A 22 15.97 2.70 -1.40
CA LYS A 22 16.25 1.67 -2.40
C LYS A 22 14.96 1.01 -2.87
N TYR A 23 15.08 0.19 -3.92
CA TYR A 23 13.96 -0.51 -4.52
C TYR A 23 14.28 -1.98 -4.72
N HIS A 24 13.29 -2.84 -4.58
CA HIS A 24 13.34 -4.23 -5.02
C HIS A 24 12.09 -4.58 -5.83
N TYR A 25 12.19 -5.62 -6.64
CA TYR A 25 11.07 -6.14 -7.40
C TYR A 25 10.37 -7.26 -6.62
N LYS A 26 9.07 -7.11 -6.40
CA LYS A 26 8.24 -8.11 -5.74
C LYS A 26 7.31 -8.74 -6.76
N TYR A 27 7.28 -10.07 -6.81
CA TYR A 27 6.36 -10.80 -7.66
C TYR A 27 4.91 -10.54 -7.25
N ILE A 28 4.08 -10.13 -8.21
CA ILE A 28 2.64 -9.85 -8.01
C ILE A 28 1.78 -11.02 -8.48
N GLY A 29 2.12 -11.64 -9.61
CA GLY A 29 1.27 -12.63 -10.26
C GLY A 29 1.58 -12.79 -11.75
N THR A 30 0.63 -13.34 -12.48
CA THR A 30 0.76 -13.58 -13.93
C THR A 30 -0.28 -12.81 -14.72
N GLU A 31 0.05 -12.48 -15.96
CA GLU A 31 -0.92 -11.96 -16.92
C GLU A 31 -1.74 -13.11 -17.51
N ILE A 32 -3.06 -12.97 -17.48
CA ILE A 32 -4.01 -13.89 -18.12
C ILE A 32 -4.99 -13.03 -18.91
N ASN A 33 -5.02 -13.20 -20.24
CA ASN A 33 -5.92 -12.48 -21.15
C ASN A 33 -5.81 -10.95 -21.05
N GLY A 34 -4.59 -10.39 -21.03
CA GLY A 34 -4.37 -8.95 -20.95
C GLY A 34 -4.63 -8.32 -19.58
N ARG A 35 -4.97 -9.13 -18.56
CA ARG A 35 -5.23 -8.68 -17.19
C ARG A 35 -4.29 -9.34 -16.21
N THR A 36 -3.69 -8.55 -15.32
CA THR A 36 -2.84 -9.06 -14.25
C THR A 36 -3.68 -9.75 -13.19
N LYS A 37 -3.55 -11.08 -13.07
CA LYS A 37 -4.13 -11.86 -11.98
C LYS A 37 -3.15 -11.88 -10.81
N ARG A 38 -3.40 -11.04 -9.80
CA ARG A 38 -2.60 -11.03 -8.56
C ARG A 38 -2.77 -12.37 -7.83
N MET A 39 -1.67 -13.05 -7.50
CA MET A 39 -1.70 -14.33 -6.79
C MET A 39 -1.91 -14.16 -5.28
N ARG A 40 -1.48 -13.03 -4.70
CA ARG A 40 -1.68 -12.68 -3.29
C ARG A 40 -1.99 -11.20 -3.14
N SER A 41 -3.18 -10.87 -2.67
CA SER A 41 -3.50 -9.54 -2.15
C SER A 41 -3.36 -9.56 -0.63
N VAL A 42 -2.37 -8.83 -0.11
CA VAL A 42 -2.32 -8.52 1.33
C VAL A 42 -2.91 -7.13 1.47
N LEU A 43 -4.07 -7.03 2.13
CA LEU A 43 -4.58 -5.72 2.52
C LEU A 43 -3.57 -5.07 3.47
N PRO A 44 -3.22 -3.79 3.27
CA PRO A 44 -2.33 -3.10 4.18
C PRO A 44 -2.94 -3.13 5.58
N ARG A 45 -2.23 -3.74 6.55
CA ARG A 45 -2.72 -3.86 7.94
C ARG A 45 -2.90 -2.51 8.61
N ARG A 46 -2.17 -1.49 8.16
CA ARG A 46 -2.21 -0.11 8.65
C ARG A 46 -1.98 0.83 7.47
N SER A 47 -2.88 1.81 7.32
CA SER A 47 -2.60 2.99 6.50
C SER A 47 -1.97 4.02 7.41
N LEU A 48 -0.67 4.32 7.22
CA LEU A 48 0.00 5.39 7.95
C LEU A 48 -0.26 6.77 7.33
N ILE A 49 -1.24 6.85 6.42
CA ILE A 49 -1.61 8.07 5.73
C ILE A 49 -2.56 8.84 6.64
N TYR A 50 -2.01 9.66 7.54
CA TYR A 50 -2.77 10.43 8.52
C TYR A 50 -3.45 11.67 7.93
N GLY A 51 -2.79 12.33 6.97
CA GLY A 51 -3.24 13.61 6.40
C GLY A 51 -4.72 13.70 6.00
N PRO A 52 -5.26 12.74 5.22
CA PRO A 52 -6.66 12.72 4.80
C PRO A 52 -7.66 12.58 5.94
N PHE A 53 -7.24 12.08 7.11
CA PHE A 53 -8.10 11.91 8.29
C PHE A 53 -8.10 13.13 9.22
N ILE A 54 -7.20 14.09 9.02
CA ILE A 54 -7.15 15.32 9.84
C ILE A 54 -8.50 16.06 9.87
N PRO A 55 -9.22 16.26 8.75
CA PRO A 55 -10.51 16.94 8.77
C PRO A 55 -11.58 16.17 9.57
N LEU A 56 -11.59 14.83 9.43
CA LEU A 56 -12.49 13.95 10.18
C LEU A 56 -12.24 14.02 11.69
N LEU A 57 -10.96 13.99 12.08
CA LEU A 57 -10.56 14.11 13.49
C LEU A 57 -10.97 15.47 14.08
N ARG A 58 -10.79 16.56 13.33
CA ARG A 58 -11.24 17.90 13.73
C ARG A 58 -12.75 17.98 13.92
N LEU A 59 -13.53 17.33 13.05
CA LEU A 59 -14.99 17.27 13.20
C LEU A 59 -15.38 16.51 14.47
N THR A 60 -14.77 15.35 14.73
CA THR A 60 -15.07 14.57 15.94
C THR A 60 -14.69 15.30 17.22
N GLU A 61 -13.60 16.07 17.22
CA GLU A 61 -13.22 16.98 18.32
C GLU A 61 -14.27 18.08 18.50
N SER A 62 -14.68 18.75 17.40
CA SER A 62 -15.60 19.89 17.45
C SER A 62 -17.01 19.54 17.95
N ILE A 63 -17.44 18.29 17.73
CA ILE A 63 -18.76 17.78 18.15
C ILE A 63 -18.70 17.25 19.59
N GLY A 64 -17.51 17.21 20.22
CA GLY A 64 -17.33 16.63 21.55
C GLY A 64 -17.53 15.11 21.56
N LEU A 65 -17.46 14.46 20.40
CA LEU A 65 -17.82 13.05 20.24
C LEU A 65 -16.86 12.11 20.98
N MET A 66 -15.62 12.56 21.20
CA MET A 66 -14.61 11.85 22.00
C MET A 66 -14.86 11.92 23.50
N GLU A 67 -15.64 12.88 23.99
CA GLU A 67 -15.99 13.01 25.42
C GLU A 67 -17.25 12.20 25.79
N MET A 68 -18.01 11.75 24.78
CA MET A 68 -19.25 10.99 24.95
C MET A 68 -19.05 9.46 25.01
N LEU A 69 -17.83 8.97 24.77
CA LEU A 69 -17.45 7.54 24.76
C LEU A 69 -16.59 7.20 25.97
#